data_AF-A0A946XFJ2-F1
#
_entry.id   AF-A0A946XFJ2-F1
#
_cell.length_a   1.000
_cell.length_b   1.000
_cell.length_c   1.000
_cell.angle_alpha   90.00
_cell.angle_beta   90.00
_cell.angle_gamma   90.00
#
_symmetry.space_group_name_H-M   'P 1'
#
loop_
_entity.id
_entity.type
_entity.pdbx_description
1 polymer ?
#
loop_
_entity_poly.entity_id
_entity_poly.type
_entity_poly.pdbx_seq_one_letter_code
_entity_poly.pdbx_strand_id
1 'polypeptide(L)'
;MHLLLAIHIGSGATALVASMVAIISAKGKKQHVRAGRVYFLGMLGIFITAIPMALVSGNQFLFITAIFSFYLAFAGLRFARNRTGVAATVDWIAVLLMLLSGVGLWLLAAVYFIGGNADFVIPVVFGTVALALGFRDYRTHKNQTAQGPQRIASHLSNMLGGTIAVITAVLVVNIDMQPSWIIWILPTLVITPLIIWWNTKVLK
;
A
#
# COMPACT_ATOMS: atom_id res chain seq x y z
N MET A 1 -7.08 8.56 -22.28
CA MET A 1 -7.68 7.88 -21.11
C MET A 1 -7.75 6.36 -21.30
N HIS A 2 -8.38 5.83 -22.35
CA HIS A 2 -8.55 4.37 -22.54
C HIS A 2 -7.27 3.53 -22.47
N LEU A 3 -6.18 3.96 -23.11
CA LEU A 3 -4.90 3.25 -23.06
C LEU A 3 -4.32 3.18 -21.64
N LEU A 4 -4.37 4.30 -20.89
CA LEU A 4 -3.90 4.34 -19.50
C LEU A 4 -4.70 3.38 -18.62
N LEU A 5 -6.03 3.37 -18.78
CA LEU A 5 -6.92 2.48 -18.04
C LEU A 5 -6.64 1.01 -18.37
N ALA A 6 -6.44 0.65 -19.65
CA ALA A 6 -6.12 -0.72 -20.05
C ALA A 6 -4.79 -1.20 -19.42
N ILE A 7 -3.74 -0.37 -19.46
CA ILE A 7 -2.47 -0.68 -18.82
C ILE A 7 -2.62 -0.78 -17.30
N HIS A 8 -3.41 0.11 -16.69
CA HIS A 8 -3.68 0.12 -15.26
C HIS A 8 -4.35 -1.18 -14.81
N ILE A 9 -5.41 -1.61 -15.50
CA ILE A 9 -6.14 -2.86 -15.24
C ILE A 9 -5.20 -4.06 -15.41
N GLY A 10 -4.44 -4.12 -16.51
CA GLY A 10 -3.48 -5.20 -16.74
C GLY A 10 -2.39 -5.28 -15.65
N SER A 11 -1.92 -4.13 -15.19
CA SER A 11 -0.96 -4.01 -14.09
C SER A 11 -1.55 -4.48 -12.76
N GLY A 12 -2.81 -4.12 -12.48
CA GLY A 12 -3.57 -4.55 -11.31
C GLY A 12 -3.79 -6.06 -11.27
N ALA A 13 -4.24 -6.65 -12.38
CA ALA A 13 -4.42 -8.10 -12.52
C ALA A 13 -3.09 -8.85 -12.31
N THR A 14 -2.00 -8.33 -12.91
CA THR A 14 -0.66 -8.89 -12.74
C THR A 14 -0.20 -8.83 -11.29
N ALA A 15 -0.43 -7.70 -10.61
CA ALA A 15 -0.09 -7.53 -9.20
C ALA A 15 -0.87 -8.52 -8.30
N LEU A 16 -2.17 -8.71 -8.53
CA LEU A 16 -3.00 -9.66 -7.76
C LEU A 16 -2.52 -11.11 -7.91
N VAL A 17 -2.29 -11.57 -9.14
CA VAL A 17 -1.82 -12.95 -9.36
C VAL A 17 -0.43 -13.13 -8.74
N ALA A 18 0.45 -12.14 -8.91
CA ALA A 18 1.80 -12.20 -8.36
C ALA A 18 1.81 -12.17 -6.82
N SER A 19 0.93 -11.41 -6.17
CA SER A 19 0.82 -11.39 -4.71
C SER A 19 0.34 -12.74 -4.18
N MET A 20 -0.66 -13.36 -4.81
CA MET A 20 -1.11 -14.72 -4.46
C MET A 20 0.04 -15.74 -4.55
N VAL A 21 0.76 -15.75 -5.66
CA VAL A 21 1.92 -16.65 -5.85
C VAL A 21 3.01 -16.38 -4.80
N ALA A 22 3.27 -15.11 -4.47
CA ALA A 22 4.25 -14.74 -3.44
C ALA A 22 3.82 -15.19 -2.03
N ILE A 23 2.52 -15.11 -1.71
CA ILE A 23 1.96 -15.50 -0.41
C ILE A 23 2.00 -17.02 -0.21
N ILE A 24 1.68 -17.83 -1.23
CA ILE A 24 1.64 -19.30 -1.09
C ILE A 24 3.04 -19.93 -1.20
N SER A 25 3.94 -19.34 -1.98
CA SER A 25 5.29 -19.90 -2.19
C SER A 25 6.15 -19.85 -0.92
N ALA A 26 7.19 -20.68 -0.88
CA ALA A 26 8.14 -20.72 0.23
C ALA A 26 8.97 -19.43 0.31
N LYS A 27 9.03 -18.83 1.51
CA LYS A 27 9.51 -17.46 1.74
C LYS A 27 11.02 -17.44 1.51
N GLY A 28 11.51 -16.44 0.78
CA GLY A 28 12.92 -16.31 0.40
C GLY A 28 13.42 -17.27 -0.71
N LYS A 29 12.59 -18.20 -1.20
CA LYS A 29 12.95 -19.06 -2.35
C LYS A 29 12.76 -18.32 -3.69
N LYS A 30 13.34 -18.85 -4.76
CA LYS A 30 13.33 -18.24 -6.11
C LYS A 30 11.93 -17.84 -6.58
N GLN A 31 10.92 -18.69 -6.35
CA GLN A 31 9.53 -18.41 -6.74
C GLN A 31 8.95 -17.21 -6.00
N HIS A 32 9.07 -17.16 -4.66
CA HIS A 32 8.64 -16.02 -3.85
C HIS A 32 9.31 -14.72 -4.28
N VAL A 33 10.63 -14.76 -4.51
CA VAL A 33 11.40 -13.58 -4.94
C VAL A 33 10.98 -13.11 -6.33
N ARG A 34 10.75 -14.03 -7.28
CA ARG A 34 10.29 -13.69 -8.63
C ARG A 34 8.88 -13.11 -8.58
N ALA A 35 7.96 -13.76 -7.87
CA ALA A 35 6.59 -13.29 -7.70
C ALA A 35 6.54 -11.91 -7.02
N GLY A 36 7.32 -11.69 -5.96
CA GLY A 36 7.41 -10.38 -5.30
C GLY A 36 7.97 -9.27 -6.21
N ARG A 37 8.88 -9.59 -7.13
CA ARG A 37 9.36 -8.62 -8.15
C ARG A 37 8.28 -8.32 -9.18
N VAL A 38 7.56 -9.32 -9.67
CA VAL A 38 6.44 -9.13 -10.62
C VAL A 38 5.32 -8.31 -9.96
N TYR A 39 4.98 -8.61 -8.72
CA TYR A 39 4.05 -7.81 -7.91
C TYR A 39 4.48 -6.34 -7.85
N PHE A 40 5.74 -6.08 -7.50
CA PHE A 40 6.26 -4.72 -7.43
C PHE A 40 6.19 -3.99 -8.79
N LEU A 41 6.52 -4.67 -9.89
CA LEU A 41 6.39 -4.10 -11.24
C LEU A 41 4.93 -3.81 -11.60
N GLY A 42 3.99 -4.67 -11.21
CA GLY A 42 2.56 -4.39 -11.36
C GLY A 42 2.11 -3.17 -10.55
N MET A 43 2.54 -3.06 -9.30
CA MET A 43 2.28 -1.89 -8.45
C MET A 43 2.87 -0.60 -9.02
N LEU A 44 4.07 -0.68 -9.61
CA LEU A 44 4.66 0.43 -10.33
C LEU A 44 3.80 0.79 -11.56
N GLY A 45 3.37 -0.20 -12.37
CA GLY A 45 2.44 0.00 -13.49
C GLY A 45 1.15 0.73 -13.10
N ILE A 46 0.52 0.29 -12.01
CA ILE A 46 -0.64 0.95 -11.39
C ILE A 46 -0.32 2.40 -11.04
N PHE A 47 0.80 2.65 -10.35
CA PHE A 47 1.19 3.99 -9.91
C PHE A 47 1.42 4.96 -11.09
N ILE A 48 2.24 4.57 -12.08
CA ILE A 48 2.58 5.46 -13.20
C ILE A 48 1.35 5.78 -14.05
N THR A 49 0.36 4.88 -14.10
CA THR A 49 -0.90 5.11 -14.82
C THR A 49 -1.92 5.88 -13.98
N ALA A 50 -2.01 5.63 -12.67
CA ALA A 50 -2.97 6.27 -11.78
C ALA A 50 -2.72 7.77 -11.63
N ILE A 51 -1.45 8.21 -11.58
CA ILE A 51 -1.10 9.62 -11.39
C ILE A 51 -1.65 10.48 -12.55
N PRO A 52 -1.35 10.20 -13.84
CA PRO A 52 -1.95 10.94 -14.95
C PRO A 52 -3.48 10.85 -15.00
N MET A 53 -4.06 9.68 -14.71
CA MET A 53 -5.53 9.53 -14.69
C MET A 53 -6.16 10.44 -13.64
N ALA A 54 -5.60 10.49 -12.44
CA ALA A 54 -6.08 11.33 -11.34
C ALA A 54 -5.95 12.83 -11.66
N LEU A 55 -4.87 13.24 -12.31
CA LEU A 55 -4.66 14.63 -12.73
C LEU A 55 -5.68 15.04 -13.80
N VAL A 56 -5.91 14.19 -14.82
CA VAL A 56 -6.87 14.47 -15.89
C VAL A 56 -8.30 14.48 -15.38
N SER A 57 -8.65 13.60 -14.44
CA SER A 57 -10.01 13.55 -13.88
C SER A 57 -10.23 14.51 -12.70
N GLY A 58 -9.20 15.25 -12.26
CA GLY A 58 -9.26 16.07 -11.04
C GLY A 58 -9.52 15.26 -9.76
N ASN A 59 -9.26 13.95 -9.75
CA ASN A 59 -9.59 13.09 -8.62
C ASN A 59 -8.44 13.08 -7.59
N GLN A 60 -8.58 13.96 -6.59
CA GLN A 60 -7.61 14.10 -5.50
C GLN A 60 -7.45 12.82 -4.68
N PHE A 61 -8.55 12.09 -4.44
CA PHE A 61 -8.50 10.82 -3.70
C PHE A 61 -7.63 9.78 -4.42
N LEU A 62 -7.85 9.60 -5.72
CA LEU A 62 -7.06 8.68 -6.55
C LEU A 62 -5.59 9.08 -6.59
N PHE A 63 -5.29 10.39 -6.69
CA PHE A 63 -3.92 10.89 -6.71
C PHE A 63 -3.18 10.50 -5.42
N ILE A 64 -3.78 10.78 -4.26
CA ILE A 64 -3.14 10.53 -2.97
C ILE A 64 -3.04 9.03 -2.68
N THR A 65 -4.10 8.27 -2.98
CA THR A 65 -4.11 6.81 -2.76
C THR A 65 -3.15 6.05 -3.69
N ALA A 66 -2.85 6.59 -4.88
CA ALA A 66 -1.80 6.05 -5.74
C ALA A 66 -0.41 6.12 -5.08
N ILE A 67 -0.06 7.26 -4.47
CA ILE A 67 1.20 7.45 -3.73
C ILE A 67 1.25 6.52 -2.52
N PHE A 68 0.19 6.49 -1.71
CA PHE A 68 0.04 5.59 -0.55
C PHE A 68 0.26 4.12 -0.93
N SER A 69 -0.42 3.64 -1.98
CA SER A 69 -0.37 2.23 -2.36
C SER A 69 1.00 1.84 -2.92
N PHE A 70 1.60 2.71 -3.73
CA PHE A 70 2.94 2.48 -4.27
C PHE A 70 4.00 2.49 -3.18
N TYR A 71 3.89 3.41 -2.20
CA TYR A 71 4.79 3.47 -1.06
C TYR A 71 4.87 2.12 -0.34
N LEU A 72 3.75 1.44 -0.09
CA LEU A 72 3.72 0.16 0.61
C LEU A 72 4.49 -0.93 -0.17
N ALA A 73 4.30 -1.02 -1.48
CA ALA A 73 5.06 -1.95 -2.32
C ALA A 73 6.55 -1.60 -2.37
N PHE A 74 6.86 -0.30 -2.46
CA PHE A 74 8.22 0.23 -2.49
C PHE A 74 8.98 -0.04 -1.18
N ALA A 75 8.44 0.40 -0.04
CA ALA A 75 8.99 0.18 1.28
C ALA A 75 9.16 -1.32 1.56
N GLY A 76 8.16 -2.13 1.21
CA GLY A 76 8.23 -3.59 1.31
C GLY A 76 9.42 -4.17 0.58
N LEU A 77 9.65 -3.79 -0.68
CA LEU A 77 10.82 -4.23 -1.46
C LEU A 77 12.14 -3.74 -0.85
N ARG A 78 12.19 -2.49 -0.38
CA ARG A 78 13.38 -1.89 0.23
C ARG A 78 13.76 -2.60 1.52
N PHE A 79 12.83 -2.89 2.41
CA PHE A 79 13.08 -3.71 3.60
C PHE A 79 13.56 -5.11 3.23
N ALA A 80 13.04 -5.74 2.17
CA ALA A 80 13.53 -7.05 1.75
C ALA A 80 15.02 -7.06 1.35
N ARG A 81 15.45 -6.00 0.64
CA ARG A 81 16.77 -5.90 0.02
C ARG A 81 17.82 -5.29 0.94
N ASN A 82 17.45 -4.29 1.72
CA ASN A 82 18.38 -3.56 2.58
C ASN A 82 18.68 -4.37 3.84
N ARG A 83 19.82 -5.06 3.86
CA ARG A 83 20.23 -5.89 4.99
C ARG A 83 21.00 -5.13 6.07
N THR A 84 21.52 -3.94 5.76
CA THR A 84 22.35 -3.15 6.69
C THR A 84 21.50 -2.33 7.67
N GLY A 85 20.22 -2.13 7.37
CA GLY A 85 19.31 -1.30 8.17
C GLY A 85 19.47 0.21 7.93
N VAL A 86 20.52 0.63 7.20
CA VAL A 86 20.80 2.04 6.90
C VAL A 86 19.92 2.50 5.74
N ALA A 87 19.01 3.43 6.01
CA ALA A 87 18.10 3.98 5.00
C ALA A 87 18.86 4.87 3.99
N ALA A 88 18.56 4.70 2.70
CA ALA A 88 19.03 5.61 1.65
C ALA A 88 18.15 6.87 1.59
N THR A 89 18.63 7.92 0.93
CA THR A 89 17.86 9.17 0.73
C THR A 89 16.47 8.93 0.15
N VAL A 90 16.37 7.98 -0.79
CA VAL A 90 15.11 7.59 -1.43
C VAL A 90 14.11 6.99 -0.44
N ASP A 91 14.57 6.29 0.61
CA ASP A 91 13.68 5.74 1.65
C ASP A 91 13.08 6.88 2.48
N TRP A 92 13.86 7.92 2.78
CA TRP A 92 13.38 9.11 3.49
C TRP A 92 12.38 9.92 2.67
N ILE A 93 12.62 10.10 1.37
CA ILE A 93 11.68 10.75 0.45
C ILE A 93 10.37 9.96 0.41
N ALA A 94 10.44 8.63 0.31
CA ALA A 94 9.26 7.77 0.29
C ALA A 94 8.44 7.91 1.59
N VAL A 95 9.10 7.89 2.76
CA VAL A 95 8.45 8.11 4.07
C VAL A 95 7.78 9.49 4.14
N LEU A 96 8.46 10.54 3.69
CA LEU A 96 7.88 11.88 3.66
C LEU A 96 6.61 11.92 2.80
N LEU A 97 6.67 11.36 1.58
CA LEU A 97 5.51 11.29 0.68
C LEU A 97 4.35 10.50 1.28
N MET A 98 4.63 9.41 2.01
CA MET A 98 3.61 8.65 2.73
C MET A 98 2.93 9.46 3.83
N LEU A 99 3.72 10.17 4.65
CA LEU A 99 3.19 11.02 5.71
C LEU A 99 2.36 12.18 5.15
N LEU A 100 2.85 12.82 4.08
CA LEU A 100 2.09 13.86 3.36
C LEU A 100 0.80 13.31 2.75
N SER A 101 0.82 12.08 2.23
CA SER A 101 -0.39 11.41 1.74
C SER A 101 -1.40 11.19 2.86
N GLY A 102 -0.94 10.78 4.05
CA GLY A 102 -1.79 10.61 5.22
C GLY A 102 -2.45 11.91 5.68
N VAL A 103 -1.67 13.00 5.78
CA VAL A 103 -2.21 14.34 6.08
C VAL A 103 -3.17 14.81 4.98
N GLY A 104 -2.80 14.62 3.72
CA GLY A 104 -3.64 14.99 2.57
C GLY A 104 -4.99 14.27 2.58
N LEU A 105 -5.03 13.00 2.96
CA LEU A 105 -6.28 12.25 3.13
C LEU A 105 -7.11 12.80 4.30
N TRP A 106 -6.52 13.16 5.43
CA TRP A 106 -7.27 13.80 6.52
C TRP A 106 -7.85 15.17 6.12
N LEU A 107 -7.11 15.96 5.34
CA LEU A 107 -7.64 17.21 4.79
C LEU A 107 -8.81 16.95 3.84
N LEU A 108 -8.68 15.97 2.95
CA LEU A 108 -9.77 15.57 2.05
C LEU A 108 -10.99 15.05 2.83
N ALA A 109 -10.77 14.30 3.91
CA ALA A 109 -11.82 13.84 4.80
C ALA A 109 -12.58 15.01 5.44
N ALA A 110 -11.86 16.05 5.90
CA ALA A 110 -12.49 17.25 6.45
C ALA A 110 -13.36 17.96 5.40
N VAL A 111 -12.88 18.07 4.15
CA VAL A 111 -13.67 18.62 3.04
C VAL A 111 -14.95 17.81 2.81
N TYR A 112 -14.86 16.47 2.76
CA TYR A 112 -16.02 15.60 2.57
C TYR A 112 -17.02 15.72 3.71
N PHE A 113 -16.53 15.77 4.95
CA PHE A 113 -17.36 15.92 6.14
C PHE A 113 -18.11 17.27 6.14
N ILE A 114 -17.42 18.38 5.87
CA ILE A 114 -18.03 19.72 5.79
C ILE A 114 -19.07 19.78 4.66
N GLY A 115 -18.80 19.08 3.55
CA GLY A 115 -19.74 18.94 2.43
C GLY A 115 -20.90 17.98 2.66
N GLY A 116 -21.02 17.36 3.86
CA GLY A 116 -22.08 16.39 4.17
C GLY A 116 -21.95 15.05 3.43
N ASN A 117 -20.79 14.74 2.84
CA ASN A 117 -20.54 13.49 2.13
C ASN A 117 -20.14 12.38 3.12
N ALA A 118 -20.98 11.36 3.26
CA ALA A 118 -20.78 10.20 4.14
C ALA A 118 -19.51 9.38 3.83
N ASP A 119 -18.94 9.52 2.62
CA ASP A 119 -17.69 8.86 2.22
C ASP A 119 -16.46 9.41 2.97
N PHE A 120 -16.59 10.46 3.79
CA PHE A 120 -15.50 11.01 4.60
C PHE A 120 -14.79 9.95 5.47
N VAL A 121 -15.48 8.89 5.85
CA VAL A 121 -14.93 7.78 6.65
C VAL A 121 -13.73 7.12 5.95
N ILE A 122 -13.78 6.99 4.62
CA ILE A 122 -12.76 6.32 3.82
C ILE A 122 -11.40 7.04 3.93
N PRO A 123 -11.27 8.34 3.59
CA PRO A 123 -10.01 9.06 3.76
C PRO A 123 -9.59 9.23 5.22
N VAL A 124 -10.50 9.25 6.21
CA VAL A 124 -10.10 9.19 7.64
C VAL A 124 -9.32 7.91 7.93
N VAL A 125 -9.86 6.76 7.54
CA VAL A 125 -9.25 5.46 7.80
C VAL A 125 -7.94 5.31 7.04
N PHE A 126 -7.94 5.61 5.73
CA PHE A 126 -6.74 5.51 4.91
C PHE A 126 -5.64 6.49 5.38
N GLY A 127 -6.01 7.72 5.74
CA GLY A 127 -5.08 8.71 6.28
C GLY A 127 -4.45 8.25 7.60
N THR A 128 -5.25 7.65 8.48
CA THR A 128 -4.76 7.10 9.76
C THR A 128 -3.79 5.95 9.55
N VAL A 129 -4.13 5.01 8.65
CA VAL A 129 -3.25 3.89 8.28
C VAL A 129 -1.95 4.41 7.64
N ALA A 130 -2.05 5.40 6.76
CA ALA A 130 -0.90 6.01 6.10
C ALA A 130 0.08 6.62 7.10
N LEU A 131 -0.43 7.43 8.04
CA LEU A 131 0.38 8.05 9.08
C LEU A 131 0.98 7.02 10.04
N ALA A 132 0.19 6.03 10.47
CA ALA A 132 0.66 4.99 11.38
C ALA A 132 1.80 4.17 10.76
N LEU A 133 1.64 3.70 9.52
CA LEU A 133 2.66 2.91 8.82
C LEU A 133 3.88 3.77 8.44
N GLY A 134 3.66 4.98 7.91
CA GLY A 134 4.74 5.89 7.55
C GLY A 134 5.58 6.29 8.77
N PHE A 135 4.95 6.55 9.92
CA PHE A 135 5.65 6.90 11.15
C PHE A 135 6.36 5.70 11.80
N ARG A 136 5.78 4.50 11.70
CA ARG A 136 6.47 3.27 12.08
C ARG A 136 7.75 3.10 11.27
N ASP A 137 7.67 3.22 9.96
CA ASP A 137 8.80 3.03 9.06
C ASP A 137 9.84 4.16 9.21
N TYR A 138 9.40 5.40 9.46
CA TYR A 138 10.26 6.52 9.88
C TYR A 138 11.09 6.15 11.11
N ARG A 139 10.45 5.65 12.18
CA ARG A 139 11.14 5.23 13.41
C ARG A 139 12.12 4.10 13.15
N THR A 140 11.72 3.12 12.33
CA THR A 140 12.58 2.00 11.95
C THR A 140 13.84 2.47 11.21
N HIS A 141 13.71 3.41 10.27
CA HIS A 141 14.85 3.98 9.55
C HIS A 141 15.72 4.86 10.43
N LYS A 142 15.12 5.73 11.26
CA LYS A 142 15.83 6.63 12.19
C LYS A 142 16.70 5.86 13.16
N ASN A 143 16.16 4.77 13.71
CA ASN A 143 16.84 3.96 14.71
C ASN A 143 17.65 2.81 14.08
N GLN A 144 17.68 2.70 12.74
CA GLN A 144 18.38 1.67 11.97
C GLN A 144 18.07 0.23 12.42
N THR A 145 16.84 -0.01 12.89
CA THR A 145 16.41 -1.29 13.45
C THR A 145 15.97 -2.31 12.40
N ALA A 146 16.00 -1.95 11.11
CA ALA A 146 15.60 -2.81 10.00
C ALA A 146 16.62 -3.91 9.68
N GLN A 147 16.96 -4.74 10.66
CA GLN A 147 17.87 -5.87 10.54
C GLN A 147 17.18 -7.16 10.98
N GLY A 148 17.76 -8.31 10.62
CA GLY A 148 17.29 -9.62 11.08
C GLY A 148 15.77 -9.84 10.95
N PRO A 149 15.10 -10.31 12.01
CA PRO A 149 13.65 -10.49 12.06
C PRO A 149 12.81 -9.23 11.83
N GLN A 150 13.21 -8.09 12.39
CA GLN A 150 12.51 -6.81 12.27
C GLN A 150 12.41 -6.38 10.81
N ARG A 151 13.49 -6.57 10.06
CA ARG A 151 13.51 -6.35 8.60
C ARG A 151 12.43 -7.17 7.89
N ILE A 152 12.29 -8.45 8.24
CA ILE A 152 11.32 -9.35 7.63
C ILE A 152 9.90 -8.97 8.02
N ALA A 153 9.66 -8.58 9.27
CA ALA A 153 8.37 -8.07 9.72
C ALA A 153 7.97 -6.78 8.98
N SER A 154 8.90 -5.84 8.79
CA SER A 154 8.66 -4.62 8.00
C SER A 154 8.41 -4.90 6.52
N HIS A 155 9.16 -5.83 5.91
CA HIS A 155 8.91 -6.31 4.55
C HIS A 155 7.51 -6.89 4.42
N LEU A 156 7.17 -7.85 5.28
CA LEU A 156 5.88 -8.54 5.27
C LEU A 156 4.72 -7.55 5.42
N SER A 157 4.78 -6.69 6.43
CA SER A 157 3.72 -5.73 6.73
C SER A 157 3.44 -4.80 5.56
N ASN A 158 4.50 -4.27 4.93
CA ASN A 158 4.36 -3.35 3.81
C ASN A 158 3.89 -4.05 2.53
N MET A 159 4.40 -5.25 2.22
CA MET A 159 3.95 -6.01 1.04
C MET A 159 2.48 -6.44 1.15
N LEU A 160 2.05 -6.90 2.32
CA LEU A 160 0.65 -7.26 2.56
C LEU A 160 -0.25 -6.03 2.64
N GLY A 161 0.24 -4.91 3.18
CA GLY A 161 -0.45 -3.62 3.13
C GLY A 161 -0.72 -3.16 1.69
N GLY A 162 0.27 -3.24 0.80
CA GLY A 162 0.06 -2.96 -0.61
C GLY A 162 -0.89 -3.95 -1.28
N THR A 163 -0.89 -5.21 -0.85
CA THR A 163 -1.82 -6.24 -1.36
C THR A 163 -3.26 -5.94 -0.95
N ILE A 164 -3.48 -5.49 0.30
CA ILE A 164 -4.76 -4.96 0.76
C ILE A 164 -5.22 -3.83 -0.17
N ALA A 165 -4.34 -2.86 -0.48
CA ALA A 165 -4.69 -1.72 -1.32
C ALA A 165 -5.17 -2.15 -2.73
N VAL A 166 -4.50 -3.10 -3.39
CA VAL A 166 -4.93 -3.59 -4.71
C VAL A 166 -6.24 -4.37 -4.62
N ILE A 167 -6.41 -5.22 -3.61
CA ILE A 167 -7.66 -5.95 -3.40
C ILE A 167 -8.80 -4.96 -3.18
N THR A 168 -8.62 -3.97 -2.30
CA THR A 168 -9.62 -2.92 -2.07
C THR A 168 -9.95 -2.18 -3.37
N ALA A 169 -8.95 -1.76 -4.14
CA ALA A 169 -9.16 -1.06 -5.41
C ALA A 169 -9.98 -1.89 -6.41
N VAL A 170 -9.76 -3.20 -6.47
CA VAL A 170 -10.54 -4.10 -7.34
C VAL A 170 -11.96 -4.32 -6.81
N LEU A 171 -12.15 -4.46 -5.50
CA LEU A 171 -13.48 -4.65 -4.93
C LEU A 171 -14.35 -3.39 -5.13
N VAL A 172 -13.83 -2.20 -4.82
CA VAL A 172 -14.61 -0.95 -4.82
C VAL A 172 -15.04 -0.49 -6.21
N VAL A 173 -14.37 -0.96 -7.28
CA VAL A 173 -14.77 -0.65 -8.67
C VAL A 173 -15.71 -1.70 -9.27
N ASN A 174 -15.87 -2.86 -8.63
CA ASN A 174 -16.69 -3.97 -9.15
C ASN A 174 -17.90 -4.31 -8.28
N ILE A 175 -17.92 -3.88 -7.01
CA ILE A 175 -18.97 -4.18 -6.05
C ILE A 175 -19.56 -2.87 -5.56
N ASP A 176 -20.84 -2.66 -5.88
CA ASP A 176 -21.62 -1.58 -5.29
C ASP A 176 -22.28 -2.09 -4.00
N MET A 177 -21.95 -1.46 -2.88
CA MET A 177 -22.44 -1.81 -1.55
C MET A 177 -22.65 -0.53 -0.76
N GLN A 178 -23.80 -0.42 -0.09
CA GLN A 178 -24.09 0.71 0.79
C GLN A 178 -24.20 0.24 2.25
N PRO A 179 -23.54 0.94 3.19
CA PRO A 179 -22.65 2.09 2.95
C PRO A 179 -21.30 1.71 2.33
N SER A 180 -20.82 2.55 1.41
CA SER A 180 -19.60 2.36 0.59
C SER A 180 -18.37 1.97 1.43
N TRP A 181 -18.19 2.59 2.60
CA TRP A 181 -17.01 2.40 3.43
C TRP A 181 -16.79 0.94 3.89
N ILE A 182 -17.84 0.11 3.90
CA ILE A 182 -17.73 -1.32 4.26
C ILE A 182 -16.74 -2.03 3.33
N ILE A 183 -16.93 -1.89 2.01
CA ILE A 183 -16.09 -2.61 1.04
C ILE A 183 -14.66 -2.04 0.99
N TRP A 184 -14.49 -0.75 1.32
CA TRP A 184 -13.18 -0.11 1.44
C TRP A 184 -12.34 -0.67 2.59
N ILE A 185 -12.98 -1.00 3.71
CA ILE A 185 -12.31 -1.38 4.96
C ILE A 185 -12.20 -2.90 5.11
N LEU A 186 -13.09 -3.66 4.47
CA LEU A 186 -13.18 -5.13 4.60
C LEU A 186 -11.83 -5.86 4.39
N PRO A 187 -11.04 -5.60 3.32
CA PRO A 187 -9.75 -6.30 3.15
C PRO A 187 -8.76 -6.02 4.28
N THR A 188 -8.74 -4.79 4.79
CA THR A 188 -7.91 -4.40 5.94
C THR A 188 -8.32 -5.17 7.18
N LEU A 189 -9.63 -5.27 7.48
CA LEU A 189 -10.13 -6.01 8.64
C LEU A 189 -9.81 -7.49 8.59
N VAL A 190 -9.86 -8.11 7.41
CA VAL A 190 -9.58 -9.54 7.24
C VAL A 190 -8.09 -9.86 7.26
N ILE A 191 -7.26 -9.04 6.59
CA ILE A 191 -5.85 -9.37 6.36
C ILE A 191 -4.95 -8.85 7.50
N THR A 192 -5.30 -7.76 8.17
CA THR A 192 -4.47 -7.20 9.26
C THR A 192 -4.23 -8.17 10.42
N PRO A 193 -5.22 -8.95 10.91
CA PRO A 193 -4.98 -9.98 11.91
C PRO A 193 -3.92 -11.01 11.49
N LEU A 194 -3.91 -11.40 10.20
CA LEU A 194 -2.90 -12.31 9.66
C LEU A 194 -1.51 -11.66 9.65
N ILE A 195 -1.41 -10.38 9.31
CA ILE A 195 -0.16 -9.60 9.39
C ILE A 195 0.36 -9.60 10.84
N ILE A 196 -0.50 -9.33 11.81
CA ILE A 196 -0.13 -9.31 13.23
C ILE A 196 0.37 -10.69 13.68
N TRP A 197 -0.37 -11.75 13.36
CA TRP A 197 0.02 -13.12 13.71
C TRP A 197 1.39 -13.50 13.12
N TRP A 198 1.61 -13.26 11.83
CA TRP A 198 2.92 -13.53 11.21
C TRP A 198 4.04 -12.69 11.81
N ASN A 199 3.82 -11.39 12.06
CA ASN A 199 4.81 -10.53 12.69
C ASN A 199 5.21 -11.06 14.07
N THR A 200 4.24 -11.46 14.90
CA THR A 200 4.56 -12.05 16.22
C THR A 200 5.34 -13.35 16.11
N LYS A 201 5.10 -14.16 15.08
CA LYS A 201 5.87 -15.39 14.83
C LYS A 201 7.28 -15.13 14.33
N VAL A 202 7.47 -14.08 13.51
CA VAL A 202 8.77 -13.70 12.97
C VAL A 202 9.65 -13.04 14.03
N LEU A 203 9.07 -12.25 14.92
CA LEU A 203 9.80 -11.48 15.94
C LEU A 203 10.13 -12.26 17.22
N LYS A 204 9.55 -13.46 17.39
CA LYS A 204 9.94 -14.43 18.42
C LYS A 204 11.22 -15.14 18.03
#